data_AF-A0A6A6RTI6-F1
#
_entry.id   AF-A0A6A6RTI6-F1
#
_cell.length_a   1.000
_cell.length_b   1.000
_cell.length_c   1.000
_cell.angle_alpha   90.00
_cell.angle_beta   90.00
_cell.angle_gamma   90.00
#
_symmetry.space_group_name_H-M   'P 1'
#
loop_
_entity.id
_entity.type
_entity.pdbx_description
1 polymer ?
#
loop_
_entity_poly.entity_id
_entity_poly.type
_entity_poly.pdbx_seq_one_letter_code
_entity_poly.pdbx_strand_id
1 'polypeptide(L)'
;MNPIQPPPSPPTAAPSPKTPNPTDQEIETWIQKLSKTYTLNPPPETLLSTPSTKTISAFQTFTTTILHGLEARDPEFTKYIHNDFLDKTYTRVNLPFHDYQAFHRCIAVVSMMPPRRLSHHVMQILIIAEAMQLPDMTFQQRVDWAEDRLDSWYADTLCIESMSEDPDELWVFRYRNGIRDVTAEQVGAGEMEGADSCPVCADEFEYPCPLDTNSGPLQHAVADAERRPRKSLCGHVVCAACFAKWLEASKGYYKCPICRACLVCGVNGCSYHVIHREVAPPVPIMYTMELVLGWHPRRKEILRRVLLDSPYLFLALRECTRERRAWLGFYFRVLRGGVDRTDVVARMLVGERTRLLDGLAYVFQRALLGLHFLDDGHGWEESGGDEED
;
A
#
# COMPACT_ATOMS: atom_id res chain seq x y z
N MET A 1 1.93 -33.41 46.26
CA MET A 1 1.94 -32.68 44.98
C MET A 1 3.18 -33.10 44.23
N ASN A 2 3.04 -33.73 43.07
CA ASN A 2 4.20 -34.13 42.27
C ASN A 2 4.77 -32.88 41.57
N PRO A 3 6.10 -32.71 41.55
CA PRO A 3 6.73 -31.59 40.85
C PRO A 3 6.50 -31.73 39.34
N ILE A 4 5.98 -30.66 38.73
CA ILE A 4 5.83 -30.54 37.28
C ILE A 4 7.24 -30.45 36.70
N GLN A 5 7.64 -31.45 35.90
CA GLN A 5 8.90 -31.40 35.18
C GLN A 5 8.82 -30.33 34.07
N PRO A 6 9.87 -29.53 33.88
CA PRO A 6 9.93 -28.58 32.77
C PRO A 6 9.85 -29.33 31.43
N PRO A 7 9.21 -28.74 30.41
CA PRO A 7 9.14 -29.36 29.09
C PRO A 7 10.56 -29.60 28.54
N PRO A 8 10.79 -30.70 27.82
CA PRO A 8 12.08 -30.97 27.21
C PRO A 8 12.44 -29.86 26.22
N SER A 9 13.71 -29.43 26.25
CA SER A 9 14.24 -28.46 25.30
C SER A 9 13.96 -28.91 23.87
N PRO A 10 13.55 -28.00 22.96
CA PRO A 10 13.33 -28.34 21.56
C PRO A 10 14.63 -28.95 20.98
N PRO A 11 14.51 -30.00 20.14
CA PRO A 11 15.68 -30.62 19.52
C PRO A 11 16.44 -29.57 18.72
N THR A 12 17.76 -29.50 18.93
CA THR A 12 18.67 -28.67 18.14
C THR A 12 18.46 -28.98 16.66
N ALA A 13 18.03 -28.00 15.88
CA ALA A 13 17.76 -28.17 14.45
C ALA A 13 19.00 -28.79 13.77
N ALA A 14 18.80 -29.89 13.05
CA ALA A 14 19.86 -30.51 12.26
C ALA A 14 20.44 -29.46 11.30
N PRO A 15 21.77 -29.42 11.09
CA PRO A 15 22.37 -28.45 10.17
C PRO A 15 21.74 -28.61 8.78
N SER A 16 21.14 -27.54 8.28
CA SER A 16 20.52 -27.52 6.96
C SER A 16 21.55 -27.98 5.90
N PRO A 17 21.16 -28.86 4.96
CA PRO A 17 22.05 -29.34 3.92
C PRO A 17 22.68 -28.16 3.17
N LYS A 18 24.01 -28.17 2.99
CA LYS A 18 24.72 -27.13 2.23
C LYS A 18 24.20 -27.11 0.80
N THR A 19 23.57 -26.03 0.40
CA THR A 19 23.13 -25.77 -0.98
C THR A 19 24.36 -25.75 -1.89
N PRO A 20 24.36 -26.43 -3.06
CA PRO A 20 25.47 -26.40 -3.99
C PRO A 20 25.70 -24.99 -4.54
N ASN A 21 26.97 -24.59 -4.78
CA ASN A 21 27.36 -23.29 -5.37
C ASN A 21 26.75 -23.07 -6.77
N PRO A 22 26.58 -21.82 -7.26
CA PRO A 22 25.79 -21.56 -8.44
C PRO A 22 26.68 -21.87 -9.62
N THR A 23 26.11 -22.45 -10.65
CA THR A 23 26.86 -22.71 -11.87
C THR A 23 27.23 -21.38 -12.53
N ASP A 24 28.37 -21.34 -13.23
CA ASP A 24 28.76 -20.13 -13.96
C ASP A 24 27.70 -19.67 -14.97
N GLN A 25 26.92 -20.63 -15.49
CA GLN A 25 25.79 -20.41 -16.37
C GLN A 25 24.61 -19.70 -15.68
N GLU A 26 24.29 -20.05 -14.43
CA GLU A 26 23.25 -19.37 -13.65
C GLU A 26 23.65 -17.93 -13.35
N ILE A 27 24.91 -17.71 -12.96
CA ILE A 27 25.44 -16.35 -12.72
C ILE A 27 25.35 -15.52 -14.01
N GLU A 28 25.79 -16.07 -15.14
CA GLU A 28 25.73 -15.38 -16.44
C GLU A 28 24.28 -15.06 -16.86
N THR A 29 23.35 -15.98 -16.60
CA THR A 29 21.92 -15.74 -16.85
C THR A 29 21.39 -14.56 -16.04
N TRP A 30 21.78 -14.45 -14.76
CA TRP A 30 21.38 -13.33 -13.91
C TRP A 30 22.03 -12.02 -14.32
N ILE A 31 23.32 -12.02 -14.68
CA ILE A 31 24.00 -10.84 -15.24
C ILE A 31 23.24 -10.31 -16.46
N GLN A 32 22.85 -11.20 -17.39
CA GLN A 32 22.08 -10.82 -18.57
C GLN A 32 20.69 -10.28 -18.25
N LYS A 33 19.96 -10.92 -17.33
CA LYS A 33 18.65 -10.44 -16.88
C LYS A 33 18.74 -9.05 -16.22
N LEU A 34 19.65 -8.89 -15.26
CA LEU A 34 19.84 -7.62 -14.55
C LEU A 34 20.21 -6.51 -15.52
N SER A 35 21.25 -6.71 -16.35
CA SER A 35 21.74 -5.70 -17.28
C SER A 35 20.77 -5.32 -18.40
N LYS A 36 20.00 -6.28 -18.96
CA LYS A 36 19.16 -6.04 -20.14
C LYS A 36 17.68 -5.85 -19.83
N THR A 37 17.18 -6.45 -18.75
CA THR A 37 15.74 -6.49 -18.45
C THR A 37 15.39 -5.61 -17.26
N TYR A 38 16.24 -5.57 -16.23
CA TYR A 38 15.91 -4.92 -14.95
C TYR A 38 16.63 -3.58 -14.74
N THR A 39 17.65 -3.27 -15.54
CA THR A 39 18.25 -1.94 -15.60
C THR A 39 17.34 -0.98 -16.37
N LEU A 40 16.95 0.10 -15.72
CA LEU A 40 16.11 1.13 -16.30
C LEU A 40 16.94 2.20 -17.00
N ASN A 41 16.42 2.73 -18.11
CA ASN A 41 16.96 3.95 -18.71
C ASN A 41 16.85 5.14 -17.73
N PRO A 42 17.76 6.13 -17.81
CA PRO A 42 17.70 7.28 -16.93
C PRO A 42 16.37 8.05 -17.07
N PRO A 43 15.84 8.62 -15.97
CA PRO A 43 14.63 9.42 -16.00
C PRO A 43 14.74 10.62 -16.95
N PRO A 44 13.63 11.03 -17.60
CA PRO A 44 13.49 12.36 -18.14
C PRO A 44 13.78 13.43 -17.06
N GLU A 45 14.40 14.55 -17.44
CA GLU A 45 14.75 15.63 -16.51
C GLU A 45 13.55 16.16 -15.71
N THR A 46 12.37 16.16 -16.33
CA THR A 46 11.10 16.59 -15.73
C THR A 46 10.67 15.76 -14.52
N LEU A 47 11.22 14.55 -14.36
CA LEU A 47 10.85 13.61 -13.28
C LEU A 47 11.88 13.53 -12.16
N LEU A 48 13.06 14.15 -12.30
CA LEU A 48 14.19 14.00 -11.37
C LEU A 48 13.85 14.38 -9.93
N SER A 49 12.90 15.30 -9.73
CA SER A 49 12.52 15.81 -8.41
C SER A 49 11.41 14.99 -7.71
N THR A 50 10.81 14.01 -8.38
CA THR A 50 9.66 13.29 -7.79
C THR A 50 10.09 12.25 -6.75
N PRO A 51 9.29 12.01 -5.69
CA PRO A 51 9.57 10.94 -4.72
C PRO A 51 9.74 9.56 -5.37
N SER A 52 8.89 9.24 -6.35
CA SER A 52 8.96 7.97 -7.10
C SER A 52 10.29 7.79 -7.82
N THR A 53 10.83 8.84 -8.44
CA THR A 53 12.16 8.78 -9.08
C THR A 53 13.26 8.50 -8.07
N LYS A 54 13.18 9.04 -6.85
CA LYS A 54 14.14 8.71 -5.78
C LYS A 54 14.06 7.24 -5.39
N THR A 55 12.85 6.71 -5.21
CA THR A 55 12.63 5.28 -4.93
C THR A 55 13.17 4.39 -6.05
N ILE A 56 12.87 4.72 -7.31
CA ILE A 56 13.37 3.98 -8.48
C ILE A 56 14.90 4.05 -8.53
N SER A 57 15.49 5.22 -8.37
CA SER A 57 16.94 5.39 -8.37
C SER A 57 17.60 4.58 -7.27
N ALA A 58 17.04 4.56 -6.05
CA ALA A 58 17.57 3.76 -4.95
C ALA A 58 17.50 2.26 -5.25
N PHE A 59 16.40 1.79 -5.84
CA PHE A 59 16.27 0.40 -6.28
C PHE A 59 17.21 0.04 -7.45
N GLN A 60 17.45 0.97 -8.37
CA GLN A 60 18.43 0.79 -9.45
C GLN A 60 19.87 0.75 -8.93
N THR A 61 20.20 1.53 -7.90
CA THR A 61 21.48 1.39 -7.19
C THR A 61 21.65 -0.02 -6.63
N PHE A 62 20.63 -0.57 -5.97
CA PHE A 62 20.63 -1.95 -5.51
C PHE A 62 20.89 -2.94 -6.65
N THR A 63 20.12 -2.83 -7.74
CA THR A 63 20.24 -3.66 -8.95
C THR A 63 21.66 -3.63 -9.52
N THR A 64 22.25 -2.43 -9.60
CA THR A 64 23.57 -2.18 -10.18
C THR A 64 24.69 -2.71 -9.28
N THR A 65 24.56 -2.56 -7.96
CA THR A 65 25.52 -3.14 -7.00
C THR A 65 25.54 -4.67 -7.08
N ILE A 66 24.38 -5.32 -7.20
CA ILE A 66 24.30 -6.76 -7.40
C ILE A 66 24.94 -7.17 -8.73
N LEU A 67 24.60 -6.47 -9.82
CA LEU A 67 25.16 -6.73 -11.14
C LEU A 67 26.70 -6.71 -11.10
N HIS A 68 27.30 -5.65 -10.56
CA HIS A 68 28.75 -5.54 -10.45
C HIS A 68 29.39 -6.62 -9.55
N GLY A 69 28.74 -6.97 -8.43
CA GLY A 69 29.19 -8.06 -7.58
C GLY A 69 29.17 -9.42 -8.30
N LEU A 70 28.15 -9.69 -9.10
CA LEU A 70 28.05 -10.90 -9.91
C LEU A 70 29.07 -10.92 -11.06
N GLU A 71 29.29 -9.79 -11.75
CA GLU A 71 30.33 -9.63 -12.78
C GLU A 71 31.73 -9.92 -12.21
N ALA A 72 31.99 -9.44 -10.98
CA ALA A 72 33.23 -9.69 -10.25
C ALA A 72 33.33 -11.12 -9.68
N ARG A 73 32.28 -11.93 -9.82
CA ARG A 73 32.17 -13.29 -9.23
C ARG A 73 32.39 -13.28 -7.71
N ASP A 74 31.93 -12.23 -7.03
CA ASP A 74 32.08 -12.08 -5.59
C ASP A 74 31.20 -13.13 -4.86
N PRO A 75 31.79 -13.99 -4.00
CA PRO A 75 31.04 -14.95 -3.20
C PRO A 75 29.90 -14.34 -2.38
N GLU A 76 30.05 -13.10 -1.91
CA GLU A 76 29.01 -12.42 -1.13
C GLU A 76 27.77 -12.09 -1.96
N PHE A 77 27.90 -11.93 -3.28
CA PHE A 77 26.79 -11.64 -4.19
C PHE A 77 26.21 -12.88 -4.84
N THR A 78 27.05 -13.88 -5.15
CA THR A 78 26.58 -15.15 -5.72
C THR A 78 25.60 -15.89 -4.81
N LYS A 79 25.69 -15.71 -3.47
CA LYS A 79 24.74 -16.30 -2.52
C LYS A 79 23.28 -15.83 -2.70
N TYR A 80 23.05 -14.64 -3.29
CA TYR A 80 21.69 -14.16 -3.55
C TYR A 80 20.99 -14.94 -4.66
N ILE A 81 21.74 -15.62 -5.53
CA ILE A 81 21.19 -16.57 -6.49
C ILE A 81 20.68 -17.82 -5.75
N HIS A 82 21.44 -18.33 -4.78
CA HIS A 82 21.08 -19.54 -4.02
C HIS A 82 19.87 -19.42 -3.15
N ASN A 83 19.72 -18.28 -2.49
CA ASN A 83 18.67 -18.09 -1.52
C ASN A 83 17.32 -17.76 -2.18
N ASP A 84 17.23 -17.92 -3.51
CA ASP A 84 16.07 -17.55 -4.34
C ASP A 84 15.75 -16.06 -4.23
N PHE A 85 16.68 -15.25 -3.70
CA PHE A 85 16.42 -13.85 -3.36
C PHE A 85 16.19 -13.03 -4.63
N LEU A 86 17.03 -13.21 -5.65
CA LEU A 86 16.87 -12.52 -6.93
C LEU A 86 15.60 -12.95 -7.66
N ASP A 87 15.25 -14.24 -7.62
CA ASP A 87 14.02 -14.72 -8.26
C ASP A 87 12.77 -14.12 -7.61
N LYS A 88 12.72 -14.14 -6.27
CA LYS A 88 11.66 -13.51 -5.48
C LYS A 88 11.57 -12.00 -5.76
N THR A 89 12.71 -11.33 -5.94
CA THR A 89 12.73 -9.88 -6.18
C THR A 89 12.28 -9.51 -7.60
N TYR A 90 12.72 -10.26 -8.63
CA TYR A 90 12.60 -9.83 -10.02
C TYR A 90 11.68 -10.71 -10.89
N THR A 91 11.76 -12.03 -10.80
CA THR A 91 11.10 -12.92 -11.78
C THR A 91 9.61 -13.06 -11.54
N ARG A 92 9.16 -13.00 -10.28
CA ARG A 92 7.76 -13.27 -9.90
C ARG A 92 6.82 -12.09 -10.11
N VAL A 93 7.27 -11.05 -10.80
CA VAL A 93 6.54 -9.80 -10.93
C VAL A 93 6.50 -9.36 -12.39
N ASN A 94 5.29 -9.21 -12.90
CA ASN A 94 5.04 -8.54 -14.18
C ASN A 94 5.14 -7.02 -14.00
N LEU A 95 6.28 -6.53 -13.52
CA LEU A 95 6.56 -5.10 -13.47
C LEU A 95 7.20 -4.66 -14.79
N PRO A 96 6.86 -3.46 -15.28
CA PRO A 96 7.31 -2.97 -16.57
C PRO A 96 8.75 -2.43 -16.49
N PHE A 97 9.72 -3.25 -16.07
CA PHE A 97 11.13 -2.85 -15.93
C PHE A 97 11.78 -2.39 -17.26
N HIS A 98 11.17 -2.67 -18.40
CA HIS A 98 11.63 -2.23 -19.71
C HIS A 98 11.11 -0.82 -20.11
N ASP A 99 10.11 -0.30 -19.39
CA ASP A 99 9.52 1.02 -19.63
C ASP A 99 9.60 1.86 -18.36
N TYR A 100 10.53 2.82 -18.35
CA TYR A 100 10.73 3.73 -17.24
C TYR A 100 9.44 4.47 -16.85
N GLN A 101 8.64 4.92 -17.81
CA GLN A 101 7.43 5.69 -17.51
C GLN A 101 6.36 4.81 -16.89
N ALA A 102 6.15 3.60 -17.43
CA ALA A 102 5.21 2.65 -16.84
C ALA A 102 5.66 2.21 -15.44
N PHE A 103 6.97 1.96 -15.24
CA PHE A 103 7.51 1.62 -13.93
C PHE A 103 7.37 2.79 -12.94
N HIS A 104 7.62 4.01 -13.40
CA HIS A 104 7.43 5.23 -12.60
C HIS A 104 5.99 5.42 -12.17
N ARG A 105 5.02 5.26 -13.08
CA ARG A 105 3.59 5.27 -12.76
C ARG A 105 3.24 4.20 -11.73
N CYS A 106 3.73 2.97 -11.92
CA CYS A 106 3.55 1.89 -10.96
C CYS A 106 4.07 2.27 -9.57
N ILE A 107 5.33 2.73 -9.46
CA ILE A 107 5.93 3.14 -8.19
C ILE A 107 5.19 4.34 -7.57
N ALA A 108 4.71 5.28 -8.37
CA ALA A 108 3.92 6.41 -7.88
C ALA A 108 2.60 5.95 -7.26
N VAL A 109 1.86 5.06 -7.93
CA VAL A 109 0.59 4.51 -7.44
C VAL A 109 0.81 3.72 -6.15
N VAL A 110 1.72 2.74 -6.16
CA VAL A 110 1.93 1.86 -5.01
C VAL A 110 2.53 2.60 -3.80
N SER A 111 3.27 3.69 -4.02
CA SER A 111 3.78 4.52 -2.93
C SER A 111 2.68 5.29 -2.19
N MET A 112 1.51 5.49 -2.83
CA MET A 112 0.33 6.10 -2.23
C MET A 112 -0.62 5.07 -1.61
N MET A 113 -0.47 3.78 -1.95
CA MET A 113 -1.33 2.74 -1.39
C MET A 113 -0.97 2.44 0.07
N PRO A 114 -1.96 2.11 0.91
CA PRO A 114 -1.71 1.52 2.22
C PRO A 114 -0.80 0.29 2.09
N PRO A 115 0.22 0.11 2.96
CA PRO A 115 1.13 -1.04 2.90
C PRO A 115 0.39 -2.38 2.88
N ARG A 116 -0.73 -2.48 3.60
CA ARG A 116 -1.54 -3.71 3.67
C ARG A 116 -2.22 -4.08 2.34
N ARG A 117 -2.32 -3.16 1.37
CA ARG A 117 -2.87 -3.42 0.02
C ARG A 117 -1.80 -3.82 -1.00
N LEU A 118 -0.54 -3.75 -0.62
CA LEU A 118 0.56 -4.04 -1.54
C LEU A 118 0.75 -5.55 -1.68
N SER A 119 1.10 -5.98 -2.90
CA SER A 119 1.62 -7.32 -3.08
C SER A 119 2.99 -7.44 -2.42
N HIS A 120 3.35 -8.66 -2.03
CA HIS A 120 4.64 -8.96 -1.43
C HIS A 120 5.81 -8.39 -2.24
N HIS A 121 5.79 -8.58 -3.56
CA HIS A 121 6.85 -8.14 -4.46
C HIS A 121 6.99 -6.62 -4.54
N VAL A 122 5.86 -5.91 -4.62
CA VAL A 122 5.86 -4.44 -4.64
C VAL A 122 6.40 -3.92 -3.31
N MET A 123 5.98 -4.51 -2.18
CA MET A 123 6.49 -4.13 -0.88
C MET A 123 8.00 -4.39 -0.76
N GLN A 124 8.48 -5.53 -1.26
CA GLN A 124 9.91 -5.86 -1.28
C GLN A 124 10.73 -4.79 -2.04
N ILE A 125 10.27 -4.34 -3.20
CA ILE A 125 10.93 -3.26 -3.96
C ILE A 125 10.98 -1.97 -3.15
N LEU A 126 9.87 -1.58 -2.52
CA LEU A 126 9.81 -0.35 -1.71
C LEU A 126 10.74 -0.43 -0.49
N ILE A 127 10.79 -1.57 0.19
CA ILE A 127 11.65 -1.80 1.35
C ILE A 127 13.12 -1.81 0.93
N ILE A 128 13.49 -2.48 -0.16
CA ILE A 128 14.86 -2.45 -0.70
C ILE A 128 15.25 -1.01 -1.03
N ALA A 129 14.38 -0.26 -1.71
CA ALA A 129 14.64 1.14 -2.04
C ALA A 129 14.81 2.02 -0.79
N GLU A 130 14.06 1.75 0.27
CA GLU A 130 14.22 2.43 1.57
C GLU A 130 15.56 2.05 2.22
N ALA A 131 15.90 0.76 2.24
CA ALA A 131 17.15 0.24 2.78
C ALA A 131 18.37 0.89 2.12
N MET A 132 18.33 1.11 0.80
CA MET A 132 19.39 1.78 0.04
C MET A 132 19.55 3.28 0.35
N GLN A 133 18.57 3.90 1.00
CA GLN A 133 18.63 5.31 1.40
C GLN A 133 19.11 5.50 2.85
N LEU A 134 19.23 4.43 3.64
CA LEU A 134 19.72 4.52 5.01
C LEU A 134 21.21 4.91 5.03
N PRO A 135 21.68 5.83 5.89
CA PRO A 135 23.10 6.13 6.00
C PRO A 135 23.86 5.00 6.71
N ASP A 136 25.18 4.95 6.54
CA ASP A 136 26.11 4.17 7.38
C ASP A 136 25.91 2.64 7.45
N MET A 137 25.21 2.05 6.47
CA MET A 137 25.05 0.60 6.36
C MET A 137 25.83 0.02 5.17
N THR A 138 26.50 -1.12 5.39
CA THR A 138 27.07 -1.92 4.31
C THR A 138 25.97 -2.48 3.42
N PHE A 139 26.31 -2.93 2.20
CA PHE A 139 25.34 -3.55 1.31
C PHE A 139 24.65 -4.75 1.98
N GLN A 140 25.42 -5.63 2.62
CA GLN A 140 24.87 -6.78 3.34
C GLN A 140 23.87 -6.37 4.42
N GLN A 141 24.22 -5.39 5.27
CA GLN A 141 23.33 -4.92 6.33
C GLN A 141 22.01 -4.38 5.78
N ARG A 142 22.02 -3.76 4.59
CA ARG A 142 20.80 -3.26 3.94
C ARG A 142 19.92 -4.40 3.45
N VAL A 143 20.51 -5.47 2.93
CA VAL A 143 19.74 -6.67 2.54
C VAL A 143 19.13 -7.33 3.76
N ASP A 144 19.92 -7.57 4.81
CA ASP A 144 19.44 -8.19 6.06
C ASP A 144 18.30 -7.36 6.67
N TRP A 145 18.46 -6.03 6.72
CA TRP A 145 17.40 -5.11 7.18
C TRP A 145 16.14 -5.19 6.32
N ALA A 146 16.30 -5.28 5.00
CA ALA A 146 15.17 -5.38 4.09
C ALA A 146 14.41 -6.69 4.26
N GLU A 147 15.10 -7.82 4.44
CA GLU A 147 14.50 -9.12 4.74
C GLU A 147 13.74 -9.09 6.08
N ASP A 148 14.39 -8.63 7.16
CA ASP A 148 13.75 -8.51 8.48
C ASP A 148 12.51 -7.61 8.44
N ARG A 149 12.60 -6.49 7.71
CA ARG A 149 11.49 -5.54 7.57
C ARG A 149 10.35 -6.13 6.76
N LEU A 150 10.65 -6.91 5.73
CA LEU A 150 9.66 -7.59 4.90
C LEU A 150 8.95 -8.69 5.69
N ASP A 151 9.68 -9.48 6.49
CA ASP A 151 9.11 -10.49 7.39
C ASP A 151 8.21 -9.87 8.47
N SER A 152 8.62 -8.73 9.03
CA SER A 152 7.78 -7.97 9.97
C SER A 152 6.50 -7.47 9.31
N TRP A 153 6.61 -6.89 8.10
CA TRP A 153 5.44 -6.45 7.34
C TRP A 153 4.52 -7.62 6.98
N TYR A 154 5.11 -8.78 6.66
CA TYR A 154 4.40 -10.00 6.32
C TYR A 154 3.55 -10.49 7.50
N ALA A 155 4.16 -10.55 8.69
CA ALA A 155 3.47 -10.94 9.92
C ALA A 155 2.31 -10.00 10.27
N ASP A 156 2.47 -8.68 10.08
CA ASP A 156 1.38 -7.71 10.30
C ASP A 156 0.28 -7.80 9.24
N THR A 157 0.66 -7.92 7.96
CA THR A 157 -0.30 -7.82 6.85
C THR A 157 -1.16 -9.07 6.71
N LEU A 158 -0.59 -10.24 7.01
CA LEU A 158 -1.27 -11.53 6.86
C LEU A 158 -1.90 -12.07 8.14
N CYS A 159 -1.90 -11.31 9.24
CA CYS A 159 -2.73 -11.68 10.37
C CYS A 159 -4.23 -11.49 10.03
N ILE A 160 -5.08 -12.34 10.61
CA ILE A 160 -6.52 -12.38 10.28
C ILE A 160 -7.19 -11.04 10.57
N GLU A 161 -6.76 -10.38 11.64
CA GLU A 161 -7.25 -9.07 12.07
C GLU A 161 -6.98 -8.03 10.99
N SER A 162 -5.74 -7.90 10.53
CA SER A 162 -5.35 -6.97 9.46
C SER A 162 -6.00 -7.28 8.12
N MET A 163 -6.20 -8.57 7.81
CA MET A 163 -6.84 -8.97 6.56
C MET A 163 -8.36 -8.74 6.56
N SER A 164 -8.99 -8.72 7.74
CA SER A 164 -10.43 -8.50 7.89
C SER A 164 -10.83 -7.03 7.68
N GLU A 165 -9.89 -6.12 7.83
CA GLU A 165 -10.08 -4.69 7.65
C GLU A 165 -9.63 -4.24 6.27
N ASP A 166 -10.45 -3.40 5.65
CA ASP A 166 -10.06 -2.67 4.44
C ASP A 166 -9.40 -1.36 4.83
N PRO A 167 -8.13 -1.15 4.47
CA PRO A 167 -7.47 0.11 4.79
C PRO A 167 -8.10 1.26 4.01
N ASP A 168 -8.05 2.45 4.61
CA ASP A 168 -8.60 3.69 4.05
C ASP A 168 -7.87 4.09 2.76
N GLU A 169 -8.61 4.49 1.73
CA GLU A 169 -8.09 5.04 0.48
C GLU A 169 -7.26 6.33 0.70
N LEU A 170 -7.56 7.09 1.76
CA LEU A 170 -6.86 8.33 2.12
C LEU A 170 -5.71 8.07 3.10
N TRP A 171 -5.28 6.82 3.28
CA TRP A 171 -4.18 6.43 4.18
C TRP A 171 -2.94 7.30 4.00
N VAL A 172 -2.58 7.62 2.75
CA VAL A 172 -1.39 8.43 2.46
C VAL A 172 -1.46 9.81 3.12
N PHE A 173 -2.66 10.39 3.26
CA PHE A 173 -2.88 11.68 3.93
C PHE A 173 -3.03 11.58 5.44
N ARG A 174 -3.10 10.37 6.01
CA ARG A 174 -3.13 10.18 7.47
C ARG A 174 -1.78 9.76 8.04
N TYR A 175 -0.99 9.01 7.27
CA TYR A 175 0.20 8.33 7.80
C TYR A 175 1.53 8.73 7.16
N ARG A 176 1.59 8.95 5.83
CA ARG A 176 2.88 9.13 5.13
C ARG A 176 3.14 10.56 4.67
N ASN A 177 2.25 11.06 3.82
CA ASN A 177 2.25 12.44 3.30
C ASN A 177 1.11 13.23 3.94
N GLY A 178 0.68 12.78 5.11
CA GLY A 178 -0.35 13.45 5.86
C GLY A 178 0.09 14.85 6.23
N ILE A 179 -0.89 15.75 6.15
CA ILE A 179 -0.68 17.11 6.56
C ILE A 179 -0.26 17.11 8.03
N ARG A 180 0.93 17.64 8.28
CA ARG A 180 1.57 17.60 9.59
C ARG A 180 0.86 18.56 10.53
N ASP A 181 0.65 18.11 11.77
CA ASP A 181 0.28 19.03 12.86
C ASP A 181 1.37 20.09 13.00
N VAL A 182 0.94 21.33 13.21
CA VAL A 182 1.83 22.49 13.29
C VAL A 182 1.68 23.11 14.67
N THR A 183 2.80 23.45 15.30
CA THR A 183 2.79 24.24 16.54
C THR A 183 2.69 25.73 16.23
N ALA A 184 2.27 26.55 17.19
CA ALA A 184 2.21 28.01 17.03
C ALA A 184 3.57 28.59 16.59
N GLU A 185 4.66 28.06 17.16
CA GLU A 185 6.04 28.45 16.80
C GLU A 185 6.36 28.14 15.33
N GLN A 186 5.92 27.00 14.81
CA GLN A 186 6.16 26.61 13.41
C GLN A 186 5.33 27.40 12.41
N VAL A 187 4.17 27.92 12.82
CA VAL A 187 3.39 28.87 12.01
C VAL A 187 4.12 30.21 11.98
N GLY A 188 4.62 30.69 13.13
CA GLY A 188 5.32 31.98 13.25
C GLY A 188 6.75 32.02 12.69
N ALA A 189 7.45 30.88 12.59
CA ALA A 189 8.86 30.83 12.17
C ALA A 189 9.10 30.66 10.65
N GLY A 190 8.04 30.63 9.84
CA GLY A 190 8.13 30.44 8.38
C GLY A 190 7.61 31.64 7.58
N GLU A 191 7.67 31.54 6.24
CA GLU A 191 7.18 32.50 5.23
C GLU A 191 5.66 32.86 5.33
N MET A 192 4.99 32.52 6.44
CA MET A 192 3.61 32.85 6.77
C MET A 192 3.54 33.66 8.08
N GLU A 193 4.38 34.68 8.21
CA GLU A 193 4.25 35.67 9.29
C GLU A 193 2.79 36.21 9.31
N GLY A 194 2.09 35.98 10.43
CA GLY A 194 0.77 36.56 10.70
C GLY A 194 -0.46 35.68 10.35
N ALA A 195 -0.29 34.42 9.97
CA ALA A 195 -1.43 33.53 9.71
C ALA A 195 -1.95 32.86 11.00
N ASP A 196 -2.50 33.65 11.94
CA ASP A 196 -3.18 33.14 13.14
C ASP A 196 -4.57 32.53 12.82
N SER A 197 -5.00 32.63 11.56
CA SER A 197 -6.29 32.14 11.09
C SER A 197 -6.17 31.30 9.82
N CYS A 198 -7.15 30.44 9.62
CA CYS A 198 -7.26 29.61 8.43
C CYS A 198 -7.62 30.47 7.20
N PRO A 199 -6.84 30.45 6.12
CA PRO A 199 -7.15 31.26 4.92
C PRO A 199 -8.39 30.77 4.14
N VAL A 200 -8.98 29.64 4.52
CA VAL A 200 -10.17 29.06 3.88
C VAL A 200 -11.46 29.47 4.59
N CYS A 201 -11.50 29.39 5.92
CA CYS A 201 -12.69 29.76 6.71
C CYS A 201 -12.55 31.07 7.50
N ALA A 202 -11.36 31.67 7.54
CA ALA A 202 -11.00 32.84 8.34
C ALA A 202 -11.08 32.65 9.87
N ASP A 203 -11.39 31.44 10.36
CA ASP A 203 -11.38 31.14 11.79
C ASP A 203 -9.95 31.07 12.34
N GLU A 204 -9.76 31.56 13.56
CA GLU A 204 -8.50 31.44 14.30
C GLU A 204 -8.14 29.97 14.55
N PHE A 205 -6.84 29.67 14.48
CA PHE A 205 -6.34 28.33 14.74
C PHE A 205 -6.41 27.96 16.23
N GLU A 206 -6.80 26.72 16.51
CA GLU A 206 -6.68 26.13 17.85
C GLU A 206 -5.37 25.36 17.96
N TYR A 207 -4.43 25.89 18.76
CA TYR A 207 -3.17 25.22 19.02
C TYR A 207 -3.32 24.23 20.18
N PRO A 208 -2.75 23.01 20.07
CA PRO A 208 -2.68 22.11 21.21
C PRO A 208 -1.91 22.81 22.34
N CYS A 209 -2.54 22.98 23.50
CA CYS A 209 -1.83 23.51 24.68
C CYS A 209 -0.61 22.61 24.97
N PRO A 210 0.60 23.18 25.09
CA PRO A 210 1.78 22.42 25.47
C PRO A 210 1.63 21.98 26.94
N LEU A 211 1.09 20.77 27.12
CA LEU A 211 1.18 19.92 28.32
C LEU A 211 0.72 20.53 29.65
N ASP A 212 -0.44 20.06 30.12
CA ASP A 212 -0.56 19.67 31.52
C ASP A 212 0.05 18.26 31.64
N THR A 213 1.31 18.16 32.10
CA THR A 213 2.05 16.88 32.20
C THR A 213 1.47 15.90 33.22
N ASN A 214 0.43 16.31 33.97
CA ASN A 214 -0.21 15.50 35.02
C ASN A 214 -1.50 14.80 34.57
N SER A 215 -2.07 15.12 33.41
CA SER A 215 -3.19 14.35 32.85
C SER A 215 -2.63 13.10 32.20
N GLY A 216 -2.94 11.93 32.78
CA GLY A 216 -2.41 10.64 32.35
C GLY A 216 -2.59 10.32 30.85
N PRO A 217 -1.87 9.30 30.33
CA PRO A 217 -1.63 9.06 28.91
C PRO A 217 -2.85 8.61 28.05
N LEU A 218 -4.10 8.87 28.46
CA LEU A 218 -5.27 8.18 27.86
C LEU A 218 -6.50 9.04 27.52
N GLN A 219 -6.50 10.37 27.66
CA GLN A 219 -7.70 11.19 27.35
C GLN A 219 -7.51 12.40 26.42
N HIS A 220 -6.29 12.75 25.99
CA HIS A 220 -6.08 13.81 25.00
C HIS A 220 -5.96 13.31 23.54
N ALA A 221 -6.43 12.10 23.27
CA ALA A 221 -6.85 11.70 21.93
C ALA A 221 -8.22 12.34 21.60
N VAL A 222 -8.29 13.68 21.66
CA VAL A 222 -9.39 14.39 21.01
C VAL A 222 -9.09 14.33 19.52
N ALA A 223 -9.61 13.28 18.90
CA ALA A 223 -9.89 13.28 17.48
C ALA A 223 -10.56 14.62 17.13
N ASP A 224 -9.99 15.31 16.16
CA ASP A 224 -10.64 16.41 15.45
C ASP A 224 -10.98 17.67 16.25
N ALA A 225 -9.97 18.32 16.85
CA ALA A 225 -10.07 19.77 17.00
C ALA A 225 -10.15 20.38 15.60
N GLU A 226 -11.37 20.67 15.14
CA GLU A 226 -11.71 21.13 13.78
C GLU A 226 -10.85 22.31 13.32
N ARG A 227 -10.46 23.18 14.27
CA ARG A 227 -9.66 24.38 14.03
C ARG A 227 -8.14 24.18 14.15
N ARG A 228 -7.66 22.96 14.34
CA ARG A 228 -6.22 22.67 14.48
C ARG A 228 -5.47 22.95 13.17
N PRO A 229 -4.33 23.66 13.19
CA PRO A 229 -3.57 23.99 11.99
C PRO A 229 -2.85 22.76 11.45
N ARG A 230 -2.89 22.65 10.13
CA ARG A 230 -2.49 21.50 9.33
C ARG A 230 -1.65 22.03 8.15
N LYS A 231 -0.34 21.73 8.11
CA LYS A 231 0.61 22.17 7.04
C LYS A 231 0.84 21.15 5.92
N SER A 232 0.44 21.53 4.72
CA SER A 232 0.67 20.77 3.49
C SER A 232 2.15 20.74 3.08
N LEU A 233 2.54 19.80 2.21
CA LEU A 233 3.92 19.69 1.71
C LEU A 233 4.40 20.93 0.94
N CYS A 234 3.48 21.67 0.30
CA CYS A 234 3.80 22.93 -0.36
C CYS A 234 3.99 24.12 0.59
N GLY A 235 3.91 23.89 1.90
CA GLY A 235 4.14 24.89 2.92
C GLY A 235 2.88 25.51 3.50
N HIS A 236 1.77 25.57 2.75
CA HIS A 236 0.53 26.23 3.21
C HIS A 236 -0.15 25.52 4.38
N VAL A 237 -0.72 26.32 5.30
CA VAL A 237 -1.43 25.88 6.51
C VAL A 237 -2.93 26.16 6.37
N VAL A 238 -3.75 25.17 6.71
CA VAL A 238 -5.23 25.27 6.80
C VAL A 238 -5.72 24.59 8.08
N CYS A 239 -6.98 24.77 8.48
CA CYS A 239 -7.51 24.05 9.63
C CYS A 239 -7.92 22.61 9.24
N ALA A 240 -7.95 21.71 10.22
CA ALA A 240 -8.29 20.30 10.02
C ALA A 240 -9.66 20.10 9.36
N ALA A 241 -10.69 20.86 9.75
CA ALA A 241 -12.03 20.76 9.18
C ALA A 241 -12.09 21.22 7.73
N CYS A 242 -11.48 22.38 7.40
CA CYS A 242 -11.39 22.84 6.01
C CYS A 242 -10.61 21.85 5.14
N PHE A 243 -9.55 21.25 5.70
CA PHE A 243 -8.80 20.24 4.99
C PHE A 243 -9.62 18.98 4.72
N ALA A 244 -10.33 18.45 5.72
CA ALA A 244 -11.19 17.28 5.55
C ALA A 244 -12.27 17.51 4.48
N LYS A 245 -12.97 18.65 4.54
CA LYS A 245 -13.96 19.06 3.52
C LYS A 245 -13.33 19.16 2.13
N TRP A 246 -12.12 19.69 2.05
CA TRP A 246 -11.40 19.82 0.79
C TRP A 246 -10.99 18.47 0.20
N LEU A 247 -10.49 17.54 1.02
CA LEU A 247 -10.21 16.17 0.59
C LEU A 247 -11.48 15.49 0.05
N GLU A 248 -12.61 15.69 0.72
CA GLU A 248 -13.89 15.13 0.28
C GLU A 248 -14.30 15.68 -1.10
N ALA A 249 -14.17 16.99 -1.31
CA ALA A 249 -14.51 17.67 -2.55
C ALA A 249 -13.54 17.41 -3.71
N SER A 250 -12.29 16.98 -3.43
CA SER A 250 -11.22 16.86 -4.43
C SER A 250 -11.39 15.71 -5.44
N LYS A 251 -12.34 14.79 -5.21
CA LYS A 251 -12.71 13.67 -6.12
C LYS A 251 -11.53 12.95 -6.80
N GLY A 252 -10.43 12.76 -6.07
CA GLY A 252 -9.24 12.03 -6.55
C GLY A 252 -8.06 12.90 -6.98
N TYR A 253 -8.26 14.20 -7.20
CA TYR A 253 -7.21 15.17 -7.53
C TYR A 253 -6.88 16.04 -6.31
N TYR A 254 -6.05 15.49 -5.44
CA TYR A 254 -5.71 16.12 -4.16
C TYR A 254 -4.67 17.24 -4.33
N LYS A 255 -5.17 18.46 -4.54
CA LYS A 255 -4.36 19.67 -4.70
C LYS A 255 -4.51 20.59 -3.49
N CYS A 256 -3.52 21.39 -3.16
CA CYS A 256 -3.60 22.39 -2.10
C CYS A 256 -4.71 23.40 -2.44
N PRO A 257 -5.61 23.75 -1.50
CA PRO A 257 -6.68 24.72 -1.78
C PRO A 257 -6.15 26.12 -2.11
N ILE A 258 -4.92 26.45 -1.70
CA ILE A 258 -4.31 27.78 -1.86
C ILE A 258 -3.49 27.87 -3.16
N CYS A 259 -2.41 27.11 -3.29
CA CYS A 259 -1.53 27.18 -4.46
C CYS A 259 -1.75 26.11 -5.53
N ARG A 260 -2.68 25.18 -5.33
CA ARG A 260 -2.97 24.04 -6.23
C ARG A 260 -1.82 23.04 -6.44
N ALA A 261 -0.75 23.14 -5.66
CA ALA A 261 0.30 22.12 -5.59
C ALA A 261 -0.29 20.76 -5.19
N CYS A 262 0.26 19.66 -5.70
CA CYS A 262 -0.17 18.31 -5.31
C CYS A 262 0.07 18.07 -3.81
N LEU A 263 -0.94 17.56 -3.11
CA LEU A 263 -0.85 17.28 -1.67
C LEU A 263 0.06 16.09 -1.34
N VAL A 264 0.38 15.24 -2.32
CA VAL A 264 1.24 14.05 -2.15
C VAL A 264 2.73 14.38 -2.30
N CYS A 265 3.10 15.30 -3.19
CA CYS A 265 4.51 15.64 -3.46
C CYS A 265 4.87 17.11 -3.34
N GLY A 266 3.91 18.02 -3.14
CA GLY A 266 4.14 19.46 -3.03
C GLY A 266 4.43 20.19 -4.35
N VAL A 267 4.44 19.49 -5.49
CA VAL A 267 4.78 20.06 -6.81
C VAL A 267 3.54 20.65 -7.50
N ASN A 268 3.68 21.86 -8.05
CA ASN A 268 2.66 22.51 -8.88
C ASN A 268 2.48 21.76 -10.22
N GLY A 269 1.23 21.49 -10.60
CA GLY A 269 0.92 20.84 -11.88
C GLY A 269 1.24 19.34 -11.95
N CYS A 270 1.50 18.66 -10.84
CA CYS A 270 1.72 17.21 -10.84
C CYS A 270 0.47 16.45 -11.32
N SER A 271 0.62 15.65 -12.37
CA SER A 271 -0.40 14.76 -12.94
C SER A 271 -0.27 13.30 -12.50
N TYR A 272 0.84 12.92 -11.85
CA TYR A 272 1.17 11.53 -11.52
C TYR A 272 0.46 11.00 -10.27
N HIS A 273 0.09 11.89 -9.34
CA HIS A 273 -0.56 11.48 -8.08
C HIS A 273 -2.06 11.69 -8.19
N VAL A 274 -2.73 10.69 -8.74
CA VAL A 274 -4.19 10.55 -8.73
C VAL A 274 -4.53 9.40 -7.80
N ILE A 275 -5.39 9.65 -6.82
CA ILE A 275 -5.87 8.62 -5.90
C ILE A 275 -7.34 8.40 -6.25
N HIS A 276 -7.62 7.30 -6.95
CA HIS A 276 -8.98 6.94 -7.30
C HIS A 276 -9.80 6.71 -6.04
N ARG A 277 -10.87 7.50 -5.88
CA ARG A 277 -11.80 7.31 -4.76
C ARG A 277 -12.76 6.19 -5.08
N GLU A 278 -12.94 5.31 -4.11
CA GLU A 278 -13.98 4.31 -4.10
C GLU A 278 -15.33 4.99 -3.92
N VAL A 279 -16.37 4.46 -4.58
CA VAL A 279 -17.73 4.99 -4.51
C VAL A 279 -18.32 4.96 -3.09
N ALA A 280 -17.82 4.06 -2.25
CA ALA A 280 -18.08 3.96 -0.82
C ALA A 280 -17.00 3.09 -0.17
N PRO A 281 -16.84 3.13 1.17
CA PRO A 281 -16.01 2.17 1.87
C PRO A 281 -16.42 0.73 1.51
N PRO A 282 -15.45 -0.14 1.19
CA PRO A 282 -15.74 -1.50 0.76
C PRO A 282 -16.34 -2.28 1.92
N VAL A 283 -17.37 -3.07 1.60
CA VAL A 283 -17.97 -3.99 2.56
C VAL A 283 -16.92 -5.02 2.98
N PRO A 284 -16.66 -5.25 4.28
CA PRO A 284 -15.60 -6.16 4.73
C PRO A 284 -15.64 -7.51 4.02
N ILE A 285 -14.49 -8.03 3.61
CA ILE A 285 -14.41 -9.26 2.82
C ILE A 285 -15.08 -10.44 3.54
N MET A 286 -14.91 -10.57 4.86
CA MET A 286 -15.54 -11.64 5.64
C MET A 286 -17.07 -11.58 5.55
N TYR A 287 -17.64 -10.38 5.70
CA TYR A 287 -19.08 -10.19 5.55
C TYR A 287 -19.55 -10.46 4.12
N THR A 288 -18.77 -10.04 3.12
CA THR A 288 -19.06 -10.32 1.71
C THR A 288 -19.08 -11.82 1.41
N MET A 289 -18.11 -12.57 1.93
CA MET A 289 -18.05 -14.01 1.76
C MET A 289 -19.22 -14.71 2.45
N GLU A 290 -19.64 -14.26 3.63
CA GLU A 290 -20.84 -14.78 4.29
C GLU A 290 -22.13 -14.52 3.49
N LEU A 291 -22.26 -13.35 2.86
CA LEU A 291 -23.40 -13.04 2.00
C LEU A 291 -23.45 -13.93 0.76
N VAL A 292 -22.31 -14.12 0.11
CA VAL A 292 -22.20 -14.83 -1.17
C VAL A 292 -22.25 -16.34 -0.99
N LEU A 293 -21.49 -16.86 -0.03
CA LEU A 293 -21.43 -18.29 0.29
C LEU A 293 -22.58 -18.71 1.20
N GLY A 294 -23.35 -17.79 1.77
CA GLY A 294 -24.41 -18.12 2.73
C GLY A 294 -23.89 -18.75 4.02
N TRP A 295 -24.75 -18.77 5.04
CA TRP A 295 -24.44 -19.35 6.34
C TRP A 295 -24.61 -20.88 6.31
N HIS A 296 -23.56 -21.60 5.93
CA HIS A 296 -23.51 -23.06 6.04
C HIS A 296 -22.25 -23.49 6.82
N PRO A 297 -22.35 -24.34 7.87
CA PRO A 297 -21.20 -24.72 8.70
C PRO A 297 -20.00 -25.26 7.91
N ARG A 298 -20.24 -26.06 6.85
CA ARG A 298 -19.16 -26.54 5.96
C ARG A 298 -18.44 -25.42 5.21
N ARG A 299 -19.15 -24.34 4.84
CA ARG A 299 -18.57 -23.20 4.11
C ARG A 299 -17.72 -22.33 5.04
N LYS A 300 -18.09 -22.23 6.32
CA LYS A 300 -17.26 -21.59 7.36
C LYS A 300 -15.92 -22.31 7.56
N GLU A 301 -15.92 -23.64 7.53
CA GLU A 301 -14.69 -24.44 7.62
C GLU A 301 -13.81 -24.24 6.37
N ILE A 302 -14.39 -24.21 5.17
CA ILE A 302 -13.65 -23.90 3.94
C ILE A 302 -13.03 -22.49 4.02
N LEU A 303 -13.81 -21.50 4.47
CA LEU A 303 -13.34 -20.13 4.65
C LEU A 303 -12.17 -20.07 5.65
N ARG A 304 -12.29 -20.76 6.78
CA ARG A 304 -11.24 -20.86 7.79
C ARG A 304 -9.97 -21.50 7.22
N ARG A 305 -10.10 -22.57 6.43
CA ARG A 305 -8.96 -23.21 5.77
C ARG A 305 -8.30 -22.29 4.75
N VAL A 306 -9.07 -21.58 3.93
CA VAL A 306 -8.51 -20.62 2.97
C VAL A 306 -7.73 -19.52 3.68
N LEU A 307 -8.30 -18.99 4.78
CA LEU A 307 -7.66 -17.98 5.61
C LEU A 307 -6.36 -18.47 6.26
N LEU A 308 -6.35 -19.68 6.81
CA LEU A 308 -5.22 -20.23 7.57
C LEU A 308 -4.16 -20.86 6.66
N ASP A 309 -4.58 -21.57 5.63
CA ASP A 309 -3.70 -22.36 4.76
C ASP A 309 -3.16 -21.52 3.58
N SER A 310 -3.82 -20.41 3.22
CA SER A 310 -3.38 -19.55 2.11
C SER A 310 -3.73 -18.06 2.32
N PRO A 311 -3.05 -17.37 3.24
CA PRO A 311 -3.30 -15.94 3.50
C PRO A 311 -3.02 -15.06 2.26
N TYR A 312 -2.12 -15.47 1.36
CA TYR A 312 -1.91 -14.79 0.07
C TYR A 312 -3.14 -14.83 -0.83
N LEU A 313 -3.80 -15.99 -0.91
CA LEU A 313 -5.03 -16.11 -1.69
C LEU A 313 -6.11 -15.22 -1.10
N PHE A 314 -6.20 -15.14 0.22
CA PHE A 314 -7.14 -14.25 0.89
C PHE A 314 -6.85 -12.77 0.62
N LEU A 315 -5.59 -12.34 0.71
CA LEU A 315 -5.18 -10.97 0.37
C LEU A 315 -5.49 -10.65 -1.11
N ALA A 316 -5.15 -11.56 -2.02
CA ALA A 316 -5.45 -11.41 -3.45
C ALA A 316 -6.96 -11.31 -3.70
N LEU A 317 -7.76 -12.15 -3.04
CA LEU A 317 -9.21 -12.09 -3.08
C LEU A 317 -9.76 -10.76 -2.53
N ARG A 318 -9.19 -10.25 -1.43
CA ARG A 318 -9.59 -8.97 -0.83
C ARG A 318 -9.39 -7.83 -1.81
N GLU A 319 -8.22 -7.74 -2.42
CA GLU A 319 -7.89 -6.66 -3.35
C GLU A 319 -8.65 -6.80 -4.68
N CYS A 320 -8.72 -8.00 -5.28
CA CYS A 320 -9.40 -8.18 -6.57
C CYS A 320 -10.93 -8.01 -6.49
N THR A 321 -11.51 -8.18 -5.30
CA THR A 321 -12.94 -7.93 -5.06
C THR A 321 -13.23 -6.55 -4.49
N ARG A 322 -12.21 -5.74 -4.18
CA ARG A 322 -12.36 -4.50 -3.42
C ARG A 322 -13.31 -3.51 -4.07
N GLU A 323 -13.15 -3.24 -5.36
CA GLU A 323 -14.03 -2.32 -6.10
C GLU A 323 -15.48 -2.79 -6.09
N ARG A 324 -15.71 -4.09 -6.34
CA ARG A 324 -17.04 -4.70 -6.25
C ARG A 324 -17.62 -4.56 -4.84
N ARG A 325 -16.81 -4.73 -3.80
CA ARG A 325 -17.24 -4.54 -2.41
C ARG A 325 -17.52 -3.07 -2.08
N ALA A 326 -16.84 -2.11 -2.70
CA ALA A 326 -17.15 -0.69 -2.61
C ALA A 326 -18.51 -0.37 -3.23
N TRP A 327 -18.80 -0.89 -4.42
CA TRP A 327 -20.12 -0.77 -5.04
C TRP A 327 -21.22 -1.42 -4.20
N LEU A 328 -20.96 -2.58 -3.61
CA LEU A 328 -21.90 -3.22 -2.68
C LEU A 328 -22.20 -2.32 -1.47
N GLY A 329 -21.16 -1.67 -0.93
CA GLY A 329 -21.28 -0.71 0.17
C GLY A 329 -22.12 0.51 -0.21
N PHE A 330 -21.91 1.04 -1.41
CA PHE A 330 -22.73 2.11 -1.98
C PHE A 330 -24.20 1.69 -2.06
N TYR A 331 -24.52 0.52 -2.63
CA TYR A 331 -25.89 0.03 -2.72
C TYR A 331 -26.53 -0.19 -1.34
N PHE A 332 -25.80 -0.72 -0.36
CA PHE A 332 -26.33 -0.84 1.00
C PHE A 332 -26.67 0.52 1.62
N ARG A 333 -25.84 1.53 1.40
CA ARG A 333 -26.10 2.89 1.89
C ARG A 333 -27.35 3.48 1.25
N VAL A 334 -27.44 3.44 -0.08
CA VAL A 334 -28.58 3.97 -0.83
C VAL A 334 -29.88 3.26 -0.44
N LEU A 335 -29.88 1.92 -0.41
CA LEU A 335 -31.09 1.15 -0.08
C LEU A 335 -31.52 1.28 1.39
N ARG A 336 -30.60 1.58 2.32
CA ARG A 336 -30.94 1.88 3.72
C ARG A 336 -31.48 3.29 3.92
N GLY A 337 -31.13 4.23 3.04
CA GLY A 337 -31.59 5.62 3.07
C GLY A 337 -33.08 5.84 2.79
N GLY A 338 -33.89 4.77 2.71
CA GLY A 338 -35.34 4.86 2.56
C GLY A 338 -35.82 5.04 1.13
N VAL A 339 -35.00 4.68 0.12
CA VAL A 339 -35.49 4.60 -1.26
C VAL A 339 -36.67 3.63 -1.31
N ASP A 340 -37.81 4.10 -1.80
CA ASP A 340 -39.02 3.28 -1.93
C ASP A 340 -38.72 2.06 -2.78
N ARG A 341 -38.91 0.85 -2.22
CA ARG A 341 -38.60 -0.40 -2.92
C ARG A 341 -39.51 -0.68 -4.11
N THR A 342 -40.63 0.05 -4.23
CA THR A 342 -41.52 0.00 -5.39
C THR A 342 -41.00 0.84 -6.56
N ASP A 343 -40.02 1.72 -6.30
CA ASP A 343 -39.34 2.51 -7.31
C ASP A 343 -38.57 1.60 -8.28
N VAL A 344 -38.67 1.92 -9.58
CA VAL A 344 -37.90 1.29 -10.65
C VAL A 344 -36.41 1.34 -10.33
N VAL A 345 -35.93 2.44 -9.76
CA VAL A 345 -34.55 2.63 -9.33
C VAL A 345 -34.17 1.59 -8.28
N ALA A 346 -34.99 1.37 -7.25
CA ALA A 346 -34.69 0.38 -6.21
C ALA A 346 -34.61 -1.05 -6.78
N ARG A 347 -35.48 -1.42 -7.74
CA ARG A 347 -35.41 -2.72 -8.41
C ARG A 347 -34.15 -2.87 -9.26
N MET A 348 -33.74 -1.82 -9.97
CA MET A 348 -32.48 -1.81 -10.72
C MET A 348 -31.27 -1.98 -9.77
N LEU A 349 -31.24 -1.24 -8.66
CA LEU A 349 -30.18 -1.36 -7.65
C LEU A 349 -30.13 -2.76 -7.01
N VAL A 350 -31.29 -3.40 -6.79
CA VAL A 350 -31.35 -4.79 -6.32
C VAL A 350 -30.83 -5.77 -7.38
N GLY A 351 -31.16 -5.55 -8.65
CA GLY A 351 -30.66 -6.36 -9.77
C GLY A 351 -29.13 -6.27 -9.91
N GLU A 352 -28.58 -5.06 -9.88
CA GLU A 352 -27.12 -4.84 -9.91
C GLU A 352 -26.43 -5.45 -8.70
N ARG A 353 -27.00 -5.29 -7.49
CA ARG A 353 -26.50 -5.97 -6.28
C ARG A 353 -26.44 -7.49 -6.47
N THR A 354 -27.45 -8.12 -7.07
CA THR A 354 -27.46 -9.56 -7.32
C THR A 354 -26.38 -9.96 -8.32
N ARG A 355 -26.25 -9.25 -9.45
CA ARG A 355 -25.18 -9.49 -10.44
C ARG A 355 -23.79 -9.39 -9.83
N LEU A 356 -23.61 -8.41 -8.95
CA LEU A 356 -22.37 -8.19 -8.22
C LEU A 356 -22.05 -9.36 -7.29
N LEU A 357 -23.05 -9.86 -6.55
CA LEU A 357 -22.91 -11.04 -5.70
C LEU A 357 -22.60 -12.31 -6.50
N ASP A 358 -23.23 -12.49 -7.66
CA ASP A 358 -22.96 -13.62 -8.56
C ASP A 358 -21.52 -13.55 -9.13
N GLY A 359 -21.08 -12.35 -9.52
CA GLY A 359 -19.71 -12.10 -9.97
C GLY A 359 -18.69 -12.37 -8.86
N LEU A 360 -19.01 -12.01 -7.61
CA LEU A 360 -18.18 -12.33 -6.43
C LEU A 360 -18.18 -13.84 -6.13
N ALA A 361 -19.32 -14.52 -6.23
CA ALA A 361 -19.42 -15.99 -6.10
C ALA A 361 -18.49 -16.69 -7.07
N TYR A 362 -18.53 -16.28 -8.34
CA TYR A 362 -17.68 -16.86 -9.37
C TYR A 362 -16.18 -16.69 -9.06
N VAL A 363 -15.77 -15.49 -8.65
CA VAL A 363 -14.37 -15.19 -8.26
C VAL A 363 -13.95 -16.08 -7.09
N PHE A 364 -14.75 -16.13 -6.02
CA PHE A 364 -14.45 -16.97 -4.86
C PHE A 364 -14.41 -18.45 -5.21
N GLN A 365 -15.35 -18.94 -6.02
CA GLN A 365 -15.39 -20.35 -6.40
C GLN A 365 -14.16 -20.77 -7.22
N ARG A 366 -13.69 -19.93 -8.15
CA ARG A 366 -12.46 -20.20 -8.92
C ARG A 366 -11.23 -20.24 -8.02
N ALA A 367 -11.10 -19.27 -7.12
CA ALA A 367 -10.03 -19.25 -6.13
C ALA A 367 -10.02 -20.51 -5.26
N LEU A 368 -11.20 -20.94 -4.78
CA LEU A 368 -11.35 -22.15 -3.95
C LEU A 368 -11.01 -23.45 -4.68
N LEU A 369 -11.21 -23.49 -6.00
CA LEU A 369 -10.90 -24.65 -6.83
C LEU A 369 -9.42 -24.72 -7.22
N GLY A 370 -8.58 -23.78 -6.75
CA GLY A 370 -7.18 -23.71 -7.14
C GLY A 370 -6.99 -23.44 -8.63
N LEU A 371 -8.02 -22.96 -9.32
CA LEU A 371 -7.90 -22.55 -10.71
C LEU A 371 -7.07 -21.27 -10.72
N HIS A 372 -5.88 -21.36 -11.33
CA HIS A 372 -4.85 -20.32 -11.37
C HIS A 372 -5.48 -18.92 -11.47
N PHE A 373 -5.38 -18.17 -10.37
CA PHE A 373 -5.81 -16.77 -10.28
C PHE A 373 -4.63 -15.80 -10.41
N LEU A 374 -3.40 -16.33 -10.43
CA LEU A 374 -2.16 -15.58 -10.26
C LEU A 374 -1.28 -15.50 -11.53
N ASP A 375 -1.61 -16.25 -12.60
CA ASP A 375 -0.84 -16.27 -13.85
C ASP A 375 -1.47 -15.46 -14.99
N ASP A 376 -2.76 -15.15 -14.91
CA ASP A 376 -3.37 -14.27 -15.89
C ASP A 376 -2.98 -12.85 -15.51
N GLY A 377 -1.96 -12.33 -16.19
CA GLY A 377 -1.50 -10.94 -16.17
C GLY A 377 -2.56 -9.95 -16.65
N HIS A 378 -3.81 -10.08 -16.20
CA HIS A 378 -4.75 -9.00 -16.02
C HIS A 378 -4.21 -8.11 -14.90
N GLY A 379 -3.09 -7.46 -15.23
CA GLY A 379 -2.67 -6.25 -14.56
C GLY A 379 -3.82 -5.26 -14.57
N TRP A 380 -3.81 -4.38 -13.59
CA TRP A 380 -3.65 -2.93 -13.76
C TRP A 380 -3.56 -2.34 -15.18
N GLU A 381 -4.15 -2.93 -16.22
CA GLU A 381 -4.65 -2.19 -17.36
C GLU A 381 -5.74 -1.31 -16.77
N GLU A 382 -5.39 -0.05 -16.58
CA GLU A 382 -6.31 1.02 -16.32
C GLU A 382 -7.53 0.77 -17.21
N SER A 383 -8.70 0.59 -16.60
CA SER A 383 -9.95 0.96 -17.25
C SER A 383 -9.96 2.49 -17.39
N GLY A 384 -8.97 3.03 -18.09
CA GLY A 384 -8.97 4.34 -18.68
C GLY A 384 -9.91 4.22 -19.86
N GLY A 385 -11.20 4.41 -19.59
CA GLY A 385 -12.09 4.85 -20.64
C GLY A 385 -11.53 6.16 -21.15
N ASP A 386 -10.93 6.13 -22.34
CA ASP A 386 -10.81 7.31 -23.17
C ASP A 386 -12.25 7.77 -23.47
N GLU A 387 -12.81 8.59 -22.57
CA GLU A 387 -13.89 9.49 -22.92
C GLU A 387 -13.26 10.53 -23.85
N GLU A 388 -13.35 10.27 -25.16
CA GLU A 388 -13.21 11.29 -26.19
C GLU A 388 -14.29 12.35 -25.94
N ASP A 389 -13.88 13.51 -25.43
CA ASP A 389 -14.61 14.78 -25.54
C ASP A 389 -14.39 15.42 -26.93
#